data_AF-A0A0J6MYH3-F1
#
_entry.id   AF-A0A0J6MYH3-F1
#
_cell.length_a   1.000
_cell.length_b   1.000
_cell.length_c   1.000
_cell.angle_alpha   90.00
_cell.angle_beta   90.00
_cell.angle_gamma   90.00
#
_symmetry.space_group_name_H-M   'P 1'
#
loop_
_entity.id
_entity.type
_entity.pdbx_description
1 polymer ?
#
loop_
_entity_poly.entity_id
_entity_poly.type
_entity_poly.pdbx_seq_one_letter_code
_entity_poly.pdbx_strand_id
1 'polypeptide(L)'
;MPASAPAAAAPVHRLATLPDGVELRGKLAAAYGWNDAAGQQLLMLGERQDERAADGTQSAMLYAAQYTLGQGKPRRQWMLSDGVERCEFDAGAGFDLDALSFPDLNRDGVLETVIGYHSTCTSDVSPNDYKLILHAGKAKYGLRGLDRQGMSWLDPEHGLSSRLPLPTDCSPQAQLALQAKGWEREFEPPYLPGCYTDENDFATAPPAFVKYMRKQWFARMRELENSWIKRQQE
;
A
#
# COMPACT_ATOMS: atom_id res chain seq x y z
N MET A 1 31.16 24.18 -19.18
CA MET A 1 29.85 24.53 -18.60
C MET A 1 29.63 23.60 -17.42
N PRO A 2 29.51 24.09 -16.18
CA PRO A 2 29.18 23.21 -15.06
C PRO A 2 27.72 22.77 -15.20
N ALA A 3 27.48 21.46 -15.19
CA ALA A 3 26.13 20.92 -15.07
C ALA A 3 25.58 21.36 -13.72
N SER A 4 24.48 22.13 -13.74
CA SER A 4 23.77 22.52 -12.54
C SER A 4 23.32 21.25 -11.82
N ALA A 5 23.64 21.12 -10.53
CA ALA A 5 23.13 20.03 -9.70
C ALA A 5 21.59 20.04 -9.76
N PRO A 6 20.93 18.87 -9.81
CA PRO A 6 19.47 18.81 -9.80
C PRO A 6 18.96 19.50 -8.54
N ALA A 7 18.01 20.42 -8.71
CA ALA A 7 17.35 21.07 -7.61
C ALA A 7 16.62 20.00 -6.78
N ALA A 8 16.83 19.99 -5.47
CA ALA A 8 16.12 19.09 -4.57
C ALA A 8 14.60 19.30 -4.72
N ALA A 9 13.84 18.21 -4.76
CA ALA A 9 12.39 18.28 -4.84
C ALA A 9 11.81 19.12 -3.69
N ALA A 10 10.81 19.95 -4.00
CA ALA A 10 10.09 20.75 -3.02
C ALA A 10 9.31 19.85 -2.05
N PRO A 11 9.02 20.32 -0.82
CA PRO A 11 8.28 19.53 0.15
C PRO A 11 6.90 19.15 -0.39
N VAL A 12 6.55 17.88 -0.20
CA VAL A 12 5.21 17.36 -0.50
C VAL A 12 4.22 17.91 0.51
N HIS A 13 3.06 18.39 0.03
CA HIS A 13 2.01 18.95 0.87
C HIS A 13 0.67 18.31 0.58
N ARG A 14 -0.15 18.14 1.62
CA ARG A 14 -1.53 17.65 1.49
C ARG A 14 -2.42 18.77 0.92
N LEU A 15 -3.32 18.39 0.02
CA LEU A 15 -4.27 19.30 -0.61
C LEU A 15 -5.67 19.06 -0.04
N ALA A 16 -6.39 20.14 0.25
CA ALA A 16 -7.78 20.10 0.70
C ALA A 16 -8.77 20.00 -0.47
N THR A 17 -8.39 20.53 -1.64
CA THR A 17 -9.20 20.55 -2.84
C THR A 17 -8.37 20.12 -4.05
N LEU A 18 -9.05 19.55 -5.06
CA LEU A 18 -8.41 19.14 -6.29
C LEU A 18 -8.39 20.31 -7.30
N PRO A 19 -7.29 20.49 -8.05
CA PRO A 19 -7.26 21.42 -9.18
C PRO A 19 -8.29 21.06 -10.27
N ASP A 20 -8.73 22.06 -11.02
CA ASP A 20 -9.66 21.88 -12.14
C ASP A 20 -9.11 20.90 -13.19
N GLY A 21 -10.00 20.06 -13.72
CA GLY A 21 -9.66 19.08 -14.76
C GLY A 21 -9.01 17.79 -14.27
N VAL A 22 -8.80 17.63 -12.96
CA VAL A 22 -8.42 16.36 -12.33
C VAL A 22 -9.66 15.48 -12.18
N GLU A 23 -9.61 14.26 -12.72
CA GLU A 23 -10.71 13.30 -12.61
C GLU A 23 -10.67 12.61 -11.24
N LEU A 24 -11.68 12.86 -10.40
CA LEU A 24 -11.91 12.14 -9.15
C LEU A 24 -12.88 10.99 -9.39
N ARG A 25 -12.49 9.78 -8.97
CA ARG A 25 -13.36 8.60 -8.94
C ARG A 25 -13.56 8.16 -7.49
N GLY A 26 -14.81 7.95 -7.09
CA GLY A 26 -15.17 7.69 -5.69
C GLY A 26 -15.09 8.95 -4.82
N LYS A 27 -15.05 8.74 -3.51
CA LYS A 27 -14.83 9.76 -2.48
C LYS A 27 -13.34 10.04 -2.35
N LEU A 28 -12.96 11.31 -2.27
CA LEU A 28 -11.57 11.71 -2.06
C LEU A 28 -11.06 11.22 -0.69
N ALA A 29 -10.05 10.36 -0.68
CA ALA A 29 -9.36 9.92 0.53
C ALA A 29 -8.20 10.86 0.88
N ALA A 30 -7.36 11.18 -0.11
CA ALA A 30 -6.30 12.16 0.05
C ALA A 30 -5.81 12.70 -1.31
N ALA A 31 -5.19 13.87 -1.28
CA ALA A 31 -4.45 14.43 -2.41
C ALA A 31 -3.18 15.12 -1.93
N TYR A 32 -2.12 15.05 -2.74
CA TYR A 32 -0.81 15.58 -2.42
C TYR A 32 -0.21 16.29 -3.63
N GLY A 33 0.35 17.48 -3.42
CA GLY A 33 1.06 18.25 -4.43
C GLY A 33 2.55 18.34 -4.11
N TRP A 34 3.39 18.39 -5.14
CA TRP A 34 4.81 18.69 -5.01
C TRP A 34 5.38 19.26 -6.31
N ASN A 35 6.58 19.84 -6.23
CA ASN A 35 7.35 20.23 -7.40
C ASN A 35 8.65 19.42 -7.41
N ASP A 36 8.98 18.83 -8.54
CA ASP A 36 10.21 18.08 -8.75
C ASP A 36 10.85 18.44 -10.10
N ALA A 37 11.92 17.74 -10.49
CA ALA A 37 12.59 17.99 -11.76
C ALA A 37 11.70 17.72 -12.99
N ALA A 38 10.59 16.97 -12.83
CA ALA A 38 9.60 16.73 -13.87
C ALA A 38 8.45 17.75 -13.88
N GLY A 39 8.46 18.72 -12.95
CA GLY A 39 7.51 19.83 -12.88
C GLY A 39 6.58 19.75 -11.66
N GLN A 40 5.45 20.44 -11.75
CA GLN A 40 4.43 20.41 -10.71
C GLN A 40 3.62 19.12 -10.82
N GLN A 41 3.62 18.31 -9.76
CA GLN A 41 2.92 17.03 -9.70
C GLN A 41 1.76 17.07 -8.71
N LEU A 42 0.83 16.15 -8.92
CA LEU A 42 -0.32 15.90 -8.05
C LEU A 42 -0.54 14.39 -7.97
N LEU A 43 -0.66 13.84 -6.77
CA LEU A 43 -1.24 12.53 -6.52
C LEU A 43 -2.65 12.72 -5.96
N MET A 44 -3.61 11.96 -6.48
CA MET A 44 -4.97 11.87 -5.95
C MET A 44 -5.32 10.42 -5.66
N LEU A 45 -5.94 10.19 -4.50
CA LEU A 45 -6.42 8.90 -3.99
C LEU A 45 -7.94 9.00 -3.73
N GLY A 46 -8.70 8.11 -4.35
CA GLY A 46 -10.16 8.03 -4.23
C GLY A 46 -10.62 6.62 -3.90
N GLU A 47 -11.62 6.51 -3.05
CA GLU A 47 -12.18 5.25 -2.54
C GLU A 47 -13.67 5.20 -2.82
N ARG A 48 -14.19 4.04 -3.21
CA ARG A 48 -15.63 3.85 -3.46
C ARG A 48 -16.08 2.57 -2.76
N GLN A 49 -17.04 2.72 -1.86
CA GLN A 49 -17.79 1.59 -1.30
C GLN A 49 -19.16 1.56 -1.97
N ASP A 50 -19.50 0.44 -2.59
CA ASP A 50 -20.80 0.25 -3.20
C ASP A 50 -21.78 -0.31 -2.16
N GLU A 51 -23.05 0.08 -2.27
CA GLU A 51 -24.13 -0.54 -1.49
C GLU A 51 -24.30 -2.01 -1.90
N ARG A 52 -24.91 -2.81 -1.02
CA ARG A 52 -25.24 -4.21 -1.31
C ARG A 52 -26.19 -4.28 -2.51
N ALA A 53 -25.75 -4.94 -3.58
CA ALA A 53 -26.55 -5.20 -4.76
C ALA A 53 -27.70 -6.18 -4.46
N ALA A 54 -28.68 -6.25 -5.37
CA ALA A 54 -29.86 -7.11 -5.22
C ALA A 54 -29.53 -8.61 -5.17
N ASP A 55 -28.38 -9.02 -5.72
CA ASP A 55 -27.87 -10.39 -5.64
C ASP A 55 -27.11 -10.68 -4.33
N GLY A 56 -27.13 -9.75 -3.38
CA GLY A 56 -26.46 -9.89 -2.08
C GLY A 56 -24.96 -9.57 -2.11
N THR A 57 -24.40 -9.16 -3.25
CA THR A 57 -22.98 -8.85 -3.35
C THR A 57 -22.64 -7.39 -3.04
N GLN A 58 -21.41 -7.12 -2.62
CA GLN A 58 -20.86 -5.77 -2.40
C GLN A 58 -19.54 -5.60 -3.15
N SER A 59 -19.18 -4.35 -3.46
CA SER A 59 -17.90 -4.02 -4.09
C SER A 59 -17.24 -2.84 -3.39
N ALA A 60 -15.91 -2.85 -3.35
CA ALA A 60 -15.09 -1.81 -2.76
C ALA A 60 -13.90 -1.53 -3.68
N MET A 61 -13.78 -0.29 -4.17
CA MET A 61 -12.83 0.09 -5.22
C MET A 61 -11.90 1.21 -4.78
N LEU A 62 -10.66 1.13 -5.23
CA LEU A 62 -9.60 2.10 -5.03
C LEU A 62 -9.16 2.68 -6.36
N TYR A 63 -8.97 4.00 -6.37
CA TYR A 63 -8.48 4.75 -7.52
C TYR A 63 -7.33 5.63 -7.08
N ALA A 64 -6.17 5.48 -7.71
CA ALA A 64 -5.06 6.41 -7.54
C ALA A 64 -4.61 6.95 -8.90
N ALA A 65 -4.25 8.21 -8.97
CA ALA A 65 -3.70 8.78 -10.20
C ALA A 65 -2.70 9.89 -9.89
N GLN A 66 -1.58 9.86 -10.61
CA GLN A 66 -0.63 10.98 -10.64
C GLN A 66 -0.84 11.81 -11.90
N TYR A 67 -0.78 13.13 -11.72
CA TYR A 67 -0.89 14.13 -12.78
C TYR A 67 0.32 15.05 -12.74
N THR A 68 0.75 15.49 -13.92
CA THR A 68 1.60 16.68 -14.05
C THR A 68 0.71 17.87 -14.36
N LEU A 69 0.86 18.94 -13.59
CA LEU A 69 0.12 20.20 -13.72
C LEU A 69 0.93 21.18 -14.59
N GLY A 70 0.22 22.09 -15.26
CA GLY A 70 0.81 23.12 -16.11
C GLY A 70 -0.21 24.20 -16.46
N GLN A 71 0.09 25.04 -17.44
CA GLN A 71 -0.79 26.13 -17.90
C GLN A 71 -2.09 25.63 -18.59
N GLY A 72 -2.20 24.33 -18.87
CA GLY A 72 -3.35 23.71 -19.52
C GLY A 72 -3.95 22.58 -18.69
N LYS A 73 -4.72 21.70 -19.34
CA LYS A 73 -5.37 20.57 -18.67
C LYS A 73 -4.33 19.65 -17.97
N PRO A 74 -4.57 19.23 -16.71
CA PRO A 74 -3.72 18.26 -16.03
C PRO A 74 -3.44 17.01 -16.86
N ARG A 75 -2.18 16.61 -16.97
CA ARG A 75 -1.74 15.44 -17.75
C ARG A 75 -1.53 14.24 -16.84
N ARG A 76 -2.43 13.26 -16.91
CA ARG A 76 -2.31 12.00 -16.16
C ARG A 76 -1.06 11.22 -16.58
N GLN A 77 -0.17 10.93 -15.63
CA GLN A 77 1.03 10.13 -15.85
C GLN A 77 0.72 8.64 -15.78
N TRP A 78 -0.06 8.25 -14.77
CA TRP A 78 -0.52 6.88 -14.57
C TRP A 78 -1.83 6.88 -13.77
N MET A 79 -2.51 5.73 -13.79
CA MET A 79 -3.70 5.47 -12.99
C MET A 79 -3.63 4.04 -12.47
N LEU A 80 -4.08 3.86 -11.23
CA LEU A 80 -4.30 2.58 -10.58
C LEU A 80 -5.79 2.48 -10.29
N SER A 81 -6.36 1.32 -10.62
CA SER A 81 -7.68 0.88 -10.21
C SER A 81 -7.50 -0.52 -9.64
N ASP A 82 -7.95 -0.73 -8.42
CA ASP A 82 -7.88 -2.02 -7.73
C ASP A 82 -9.04 -2.11 -6.74
N GLY A 83 -9.26 -3.26 -6.13
CA GLY A 83 -10.35 -3.46 -5.18
C GLY A 83 -10.94 -4.85 -5.28
N VAL A 84 -12.13 -4.99 -4.71
CA VAL A 84 -12.93 -6.21 -4.68
C VAL A 84 -14.24 -5.93 -5.37
N GLU A 85 -14.60 -6.79 -6.32
CA GLU A 85 -15.87 -6.72 -7.03
C GLU A 85 -16.73 -7.93 -6.67
N ARG A 86 -18.04 -7.69 -6.50
CA ARG A 86 -19.06 -8.74 -6.29
C ARG A 86 -18.73 -9.72 -5.16
N CYS A 87 -18.25 -9.22 -4.02
CA CYS A 87 -18.06 -10.01 -2.81
C CYS A 87 -19.39 -10.46 -2.20
N GLU A 88 -19.53 -11.74 -1.85
CA GLU A 88 -20.74 -12.26 -1.18
C GLU A 88 -20.75 -11.99 0.34
N PHE A 89 -19.62 -11.55 0.88
CA PHE A 89 -19.42 -11.18 2.28
C PHE A 89 -19.27 -9.66 2.46
N ASP A 90 -18.46 -9.24 3.43
CA ASP A 90 -18.17 -7.83 3.66
C ASP A 90 -16.99 -7.42 2.78
N ALA A 91 -17.27 -6.62 1.75
CA ALA A 91 -16.24 -6.05 0.89
C ALA A 91 -15.61 -4.83 1.58
N GLY A 92 -14.29 -4.75 1.57
CA GLY A 92 -13.56 -3.58 2.04
C GLY A 92 -12.34 -3.29 1.17
N ALA A 93 -12.04 -2.01 0.96
CA ALA A 93 -10.79 -1.58 0.36
C ALA A 93 -10.45 -0.17 0.86
N GLY A 94 -9.19 0.06 1.24
CA GLY A 94 -8.75 1.35 1.78
C GLY A 94 -7.27 1.61 1.58
N PHE A 95 -6.90 2.87 1.34
CA PHE A 95 -5.50 3.29 1.28
C PHE A 95 -4.88 3.34 2.68
N ASP A 96 -3.67 2.79 2.80
CA ASP A 96 -2.81 2.95 3.96
C ASP A 96 -2.01 4.25 3.82
N LEU A 97 -2.58 5.35 4.31
CA LEU A 97 -1.98 6.68 4.17
C LEU A 97 -0.64 6.84 4.90
N ASP A 98 -0.35 5.99 5.89
CA ASP A 98 0.95 5.99 6.56
C ASP A 98 2.04 5.28 5.75
N ALA A 99 1.65 4.40 4.81
CA ALA A 99 2.57 3.80 3.83
C ALA A 99 2.90 4.75 2.67
N LEU A 100 2.12 5.82 2.51
CA LEU A 100 2.27 6.78 1.43
C LEU A 100 3.58 7.56 1.60
N SER A 101 4.47 7.48 0.60
CA SER A 101 5.72 8.23 0.60
C SER A 101 6.16 8.65 -0.80
N PHE A 102 7.01 9.67 -0.84
CA PHE A 102 7.49 10.29 -2.08
C PHE A 102 9.03 10.38 -2.09
N PRO A 103 9.74 9.23 -2.08
CA PRO A 103 11.20 9.24 -2.06
C PRO A 103 11.78 9.63 -3.44
N ASP A 104 13.04 10.08 -3.45
CA ASP A 104 13.90 10.15 -4.65
C ASP A 104 14.95 9.03 -4.54
N LEU A 105 14.55 7.82 -4.92
CA LEU A 105 15.31 6.58 -4.73
C LEU A 105 16.45 6.45 -5.72
N ASN A 106 16.27 6.96 -6.94
CA ASN A 106 17.29 6.92 -7.99
C ASN A 106 18.16 8.20 -8.06
N ARG A 107 17.81 9.25 -7.31
CA ARG A 107 18.53 10.53 -7.19
C ARG A 107 18.56 11.33 -8.49
N ASP A 108 17.49 11.26 -9.28
CA ASP A 108 17.34 12.06 -10.50
C ASP A 108 16.59 13.37 -10.28
N GLY A 109 16.14 13.65 -9.05
CA GLY A 109 15.39 14.83 -8.68
C GLY A 109 13.90 14.75 -9.02
N VAL A 110 13.41 13.60 -9.52
CA VAL A 110 11.99 13.27 -9.69
C VAL A 110 11.57 12.34 -8.55
N LEU A 111 10.47 12.66 -7.87
CA LEU A 111 10.00 11.80 -6.78
C LEU A 111 9.29 10.58 -7.35
N GLU A 112 9.64 9.39 -6.85
CA GLU A 112 8.78 8.23 -6.97
C GLU A 112 7.60 8.33 -6.00
N THR A 113 6.53 7.59 -6.28
CA THR A 113 5.36 7.52 -5.40
C THR A 113 5.17 6.10 -4.89
N VAL A 114 5.11 5.92 -3.57
CA VAL A 114 4.81 4.62 -2.93
C VAL A 114 3.43 4.68 -2.29
N ILE A 115 2.57 3.73 -2.62
CA ILE A 115 1.18 3.67 -2.15
C ILE A 115 0.93 2.31 -1.53
N GLY A 116 0.54 2.28 -0.27
CA GLY A 116 0.04 1.09 0.41
C GLY A 116 -1.49 1.08 0.41
N TYR A 117 -2.09 -0.10 0.30
CA TYR A 117 -3.52 -0.29 0.48
C TYR A 117 -3.85 -1.73 0.84
N HIS A 118 -5.02 -1.91 1.46
CA HIS A 118 -5.58 -3.22 1.75
C HIS A 118 -6.91 -3.44 1.03
N SER A 119 -7.27 -4.70 0.83
CA SER A 119 -8.57 -5.13 0.33
C SER A 119 -9.02 -6.43 0.98
N THR A 120 -10.33 -6.62 1.14
CA THR A 120 -10.90 -7.79 1.78
C THR A 120 -12.28 -8.16 1.23
N CYS A 121 -12.57 -9.47 1.29
CA CYS A 121 -13.87 -10.08 1.04
C CYS A 121 -14.04 -11.23 2.02
N THR A 122 -14.31 -10.92 3.28
CA THR A 122 -14.34 -11.92 4.36
C THR A 122 -15.59 -11.77 5.21
N SER A 123 -15.95 -12.84 5.92
CA SER A 123 -17.02 -12.86 6.93
C SER A 123 -16.48 -12.98 8.35
N ASP A 124 -15.16 -12.95 8.50
CA ASP A 124 -14.43 -13.07 9.75
C ASP A 124 -13.34 -11.98 9.85
N VAL A 125 -12.70 -11.92 11.02
CA VAL A 125 -11.50 -11.09 11.20
C VAL A 125 -10.29 -11.94 10.85
N SER A 126 -9.83 -11.76 9.61
CA SER A 126 -8.64 -12.41 9.05
C SER A 126 -7.71 -11.37 8.42
N PRO A 127 -6.46 -11.74 8.10
CA PRO A 127 -5.54 -10.88 7.37
C PRO A 127 -6.12 -10.43 6.04
N ASN A 128 -5.96 -9.16 5.71
CA ASN A 128 -6.40 -8.61 4.42
C ASN A 128 -5.33 -8.83 3.36
N ASP A 129 -5.75 -8.83 2.09
CA ASP A 129 -4.81 -8.60 0.99
C ASP A 129 -4.19 -7.22 1.17
N TYR A 130 -2.87 -7.14 1.08
CA TYR A 130 -2.10 -5.91 1.19
C TYR A 130 -1.16 -5.77 0.02
N LYS A 131 -1.11 -4.55 -0.53
CA LYS A 131 -0.28 -4.22 -1.68
C LYS A 131 0.48 -2.93 -1.38
N LEU A 132 1.78 -2.97 -1.64
CA LEU A 132 2.66 -1.80 -1.59
C LEU A 132 3.20 -1.56 -2.99
N ILE A 133 2.76 -0.47 -3.63
CA ILE A 133 3.01 -0.18 -5.04
C ILE A 133 3.95 1.02 -5.15
N LEU A 134 5.03 0.87 -5.90
CA LEU A 134 5.97 1.94 -6.26
C LEU A 134 5.74 2.34 -7.72
N HIS A 135 5.57 3.64 -7.95
CA HIS A 135 5.57 4.25 -9.28
C HIS A 135 6.83 5.10 -9.47
N ALA A 136 7.64 4.74 -10.46
CA ALA A 136 8.78 5.52 -10.93
C ALA A 136 8.47 6.02 -12.36
N GLY A 137 7.89 7.21 -12.46
CA GLY A 137 7.28 7.68 -13.70
C GLY A 137 6.19 6.71 -14.17
N LYS A 138 6.37 6.11 -15.36
CA LYS A 138 5.43 5.12 -15.92
C LYS A 138 5.69 3.69 -15.44
N ALA A 139 6.87 3.42 -14.89
CA ALA A 139 7.18 2.10 -14.37
C ALA A 139 6.42 1.86 -13.06
N LYS A 140 5.89 0.65 -12.91
CA LYS A 140 5.13 0.22 -11.73
C LYS A 140 5.79 -1.04 -11.18
N TYR A 141 5.99 -1.04 -9.87
CA TYR A 141 6.51 -2.17 -9.12
C TYR A 141 5.63 -2.44 -7.90
N GLY A 142 5.55 -3.67 -7.43
CA GLY A 142 4.69 -3.98 -6.29
C GLY A 142 5.17 -5.16 -5.45
N LEU A 143 4.98 -5.03 -4.14
CA LEU A 143 4.96 -6.15 -3.21
C LEU A 143 3.49 -6.45 -2.89
N ARG A 144 3.10 -7.72 -2.93
CA ARG A 144 1.72 -8.19 -2.74
C ARG A 144 1.72 -9.36 -1.78
N GLY A 145 0.78 -9.39 -0.85
CA GLY A 145 0.66 -10.48 0.12
C GLY A 145 -0.40 -10.14 1.15
N LEU A 146 -0.24 -10.63 2.37
CA LEU A 146 -1.21 -10.43 3.44
C LEU A 146 -0.70 -9.45 4.50
N ASP A 147 -1.58 -8.64 5.05
CA ASP A 147 -1.27 -7.84 6.24
C ASP A 147 -1.25 -8.68 7.52
N ARG A 148 -1.31 -8.02 8.68
CA ARG A 148 -1.33 -8.66 10.01
C ARG A 148 -2.64 -8.45 10.75
N GLN A 149 -3.70 -8.05 10.06
CA GLN A 149 -5.02 -7.89 10.65
C GLN A 149 -5.48 -9.22 11.27
N GLY A 150 -5.92 -9.20 12.52
CA GLY A 150 -6.36 -10.41 13.20
C GLY A 150 -5.25 -11.41 13.60
N MET A 151 -3.96 -11.07 13.48
CA MET A 151 -2.87 -12.00 13.83
C MET A 151 -2.39 -11.92 15.29
N SER A 152 -2.95 -11.01 16.07
CA SER A 152 -2.63 -10.88 17.50
C SER A 152 -3.90 -10.65 18.27
N TRP A 153 -4.04 -11.35 19.40
CA TRP A 153 -5.20 -11.22 20.27
C TRP A 153 -4.74 -11.10 21.72
N LEU A 154 -5.35 -10.21 22.47
CA LEU A 154 -5.16 -10.14 23.91
C LEU A 154 -6.16 -11.07 24.57
N ASP A 155 -5.66 -12.11 25.21
CA ASP A 155 -6.44 -12.92 26.15
C ASP A 155 -6.44 -12.19 27.51
N PRO A 156 -7.62 -11.89 28.09
CA PRO A 156 -7.70 -11.15 29.35
C PRO A 156 -7.05 -11.87 30.54
N GLU A 157 -6.97 -13.19 30.52
CA GLU A 157 -6.43 -14.02 31.61
C GLU A 157 -4.94 -14.31 31.42
N HIS A 158 -4.49 -14.46 30.17
CA HIS A 158 -3.14 -14.93 29.82
C HIS A 158 -2.27 -13.89 29.10
N GLY A 159 -2.81 -12.68 28.84
CA GLY A 159 -2.12 -11.64 28.09
C GLY A 159 -2.09 -11.93 26.58
N LEU A 160 -1.05 -11.48 25.88
CA LEU A 160 -0.95 -11.61 24.41
C LEU A 160 -0.96 -13.10 23.99
N SER A 161 -2.08 -13.54 23.44
CA SER A 161 -2.27 -14.87 22.88
C SER A 161 -2.06 -14.79 21.37
N SER A 162 -0.96 -15.38 20.93
CA SER A 162 -0.44 -15.38 19.57
C SER A 162 0.32 -14.10 19.15
N ARG A 163 1.63 -14.29 18.96
CA ARG A 163 2.49 -13.40 18.17
C ARG A 163 3.15 -14.29 17.13
N LEU A 164 2.47 -14.60 16.03
CA LEU A 164 3.14 -15.15 14.84
C LEU A 164 4.34 -14.21 14.57
N PRO A 165 5.59 -14.63 14.78
CA PRO A 165 6.71 -13.71 14.63
C PRO A 165 6.73 -13.17 13.21
N LEU A 166 7.02 -11.88 13.01
CA LEU A 166 7.38 -11.43 11.66
C LEU A 166 8.70 -12.09 11.25
N PRO A 167 8.77 -12.77 10.09
CA PRO A 167 10.04 -13.32 9.63
C PRO A 167 11.02 -12.19 9.29
N THR A 168 12.31 -12.52 9.25
CA THR A 168 13.38 -11.56 8.95
C THR A 168 13.34 -11.04 7.52
N ASP A 169 12.82 -11.86 6.61
CA ASP A 169 12.51 -11.55 5.23
C ASP A 169 11.33 -12.42 4.76
N CYS A 170 10.77 -12.14 3.58
CA CYS A 170 9.68 -12.94 3.02
C CYS A 170 10.18 -14.05 2.09
N SER A 171 11.45 -14.47 2.19
CA SER A 171 11.93 -15.59 1.37
C SER A 171 11.18 -16.88 1.70
N PRO A 172 11.00 -17.80 0.74
CA PRO A 172 10.40 -19.11 1.01
C PRO A 172 11.07 -19.82 2.20
N GLN A 173 12.39 -19.70 2.34
CA GLN A 173 13.14 -20.31 3.44
C GLN A 173 12.78 -19.72 4.81
N ALA A 174 12.67 -18.39 4.90
CA ALA A 174 12.28 -17.73 6.15
C ALA A 174 10.82 -18.03 6.51
N GLN A 175 9.93 -18.07 5.52
CA GLN A 175 8.53 -18.45 5.72
C GLN A 175 8.40 -19.91 6.19
N LEU A 176 9.09 -20.85 5.54
CA LEU A 176 9.13 -22.27 5.93
C LEU A 176 9.72 -22.47 7.33
N ALA A 177 10.77 -21.74 7.69
CA ALA A 177 11.39 -21.82 9.01
C ALA A 177 10.45 -21.35 10.14
N LEU A 178 9.51 -20.45 9.82
CA LEU A 178 8.52 -19.97 10.76
C LEU A 178 7.34 -20.96 10.90
N GLN A 179 6.86 -21.48 9.78
CA GLN A 179 5.84 -22.54 9.74
C GLN A 179 6.30 -23.79 10.52
N ALA A 180 7.56 -24.18 10.38
CA ALA A 180 8.15 -25.32 11.09
C ALA A 180 8.15 -25.18 12.63
N LYS A 181 7.94 -23.97 13.17
CA LYS A 181 7.82 -23.72 14.62
C LYS A 181 6.42 -23.98 15.17
N GLY A 182 5.51 -24.52 14.37
CA GLY A 182 4.16 -24.95 14.79
C GLY A 182 3.12 -23.84 14.82
N TRP A 183 3.43 -22.67 14.26
CA TRP A 183 2.50 -21.56 14.07
C TRP A 183 1.73 -21.83 12.78
N GLU A 184 0.61 -22.53 12.95
CA GLU A 184 -0.48 -22.82 12.01
C GLU A 184 -0.29 -23.94 10.97
N ARG A 185 -1.26 -24.87 11.02
CA ARG A 185 -1.64 -25.77 9.91
C ARG A 185 -2.58 -25.08 8.91
N GLU A 186 -2.97 -23.84 9.18
CA GLU A 186 -4.05 -23.12 8.49
C GLU A 186 -3.55 -22.14 7.42
N PHE A 187 -2.29 -21.67 7.52
CA PHE A 187 -1.67 -20.78 6.54
C PHE A 187 -0.41 -21.43 5.96
N GLU A 188 -0.51 -21.95 4.74
CA GLU A 188 0.64 -22.48 4.00
C GLU A 188 1.31 -21.37 3.16
N PRO A 189 2.66 -21.36 3.04
CA PRO A 189 3.36 -20.47 2.12
C PRO A 189 2.77 -20.57 0.71
N PRO A 190 2.67 -19.46 -0.04
CA PRO A 190 3.26 -18.13 0.23
C PRO A 190 2.37 -17.17 1.04
N TYR A 191 1.30 -17.65 1.68
CA TYR A 191 0.26 -16.81 2.29
C TYR A 191 0.47 -16.57 3.78
N LEU A 192 1.72 -16.41 4.21
CA LEU A 192 1.99 -16.11 5.60
C LEU A 192 1.60 -14.65 5.91
N PRO A 193 0.74 -14.40 6.92
CA PRO A 193 0.35 -13.05 7.31
C PRO A 193 1.53 -12.15 7.68
N GLY A 194 1.64 -11.00 7.03
CA GLY A 194 2.76 -10.06 7.12
C GLY A 194 3.86 -10.27 6.09
N CYS A 195 3.75 -11.24 5.18
CA CYS A 195 4.69 -11.46 4.09
C CYS A 195 4.10 -11.08 2.73
N TYR A 196 4.98 -10.59 1.84
CA TYR A 196 4.70 -10.55 0.40
C TYR A 196 5.10 -11.89 -0.26
N THR A 197 4.44 -12.22 -1.37
CA THR A 197 4.59 -13.51 -2.06
C THR A 197 5.87 -13.61 -2.87
N ASP A 198 6.24 -12.53 -3.57
CA ASP A 198 7.39 -12.47 -4.45
C ASP A 198 7.82 -11.02 -4.72
N GLU A 199 8.91 -10.88 -5.48
CA GLU A 199 9.49 -9.59 -5.88
C GLU A 199 9.70 -9.53 -7.40
N ASN A 200 8.93 -10.29 -8.16
CA ASN A 200 9.17 -10.47 -9.61
C ASN A 200 9.10 -9.14 -10.37
N ASP A 201 8.24 -8.22 -9.93
CA ASP A 201 8.15 -6.87 -10.50
C ASP A 201 9.52 -6.16 -10.48
N PHE A 202 10.37 -6.42 -9.48
CA PHE A 202 11.66 -5.75 -9.29
C PHE A 202 12.83 -6.42 -10.01
N ALA A 203 12.61 -7.50 -10.77
CA ALA A 203 13.69 -8.27 -11.41
C ALA A 203 14.64 -7.43 -12.29
N THR A 204 14.11 -6.37 -12.92
CA THR A 204 14.87 -5.44 -13.77
C THR A 204 14.95 -4.02 -13.19
N ALA A 205 14.45 -3.83 -11.96
CA ALA A 205 14.43 -2.53 -11.31
C ALA A 205 15.80 -2.17 -10.71
N PRO A 206 16.09 -0.87 -10.51
CA PRO A 206 17.22 -0.46 -9.69
C PRO A 206 17.17 -1.13 -8.30
N PRO A 207 18.29 -1.70 -7.79
CA PRO A 207 18.29 -2.42 -6.50
C PRO A 207 17.83 -1.57 -5.30
N ALA A 208 17.96 -0.24 -5.39
CA ALA A 208 17.48 0.69 -4.37
C ALA A 208 15.96 0.58 -4.16
N PHE A 209 15.20 0.27 -5.21
CA PHE A 209 13.74 0.24 -5.18
C PHE A 209 13.25 -0.91 -4.30
N VAL A 210 13.66 -2.14 -4.61
CA VAL A 210 13.25 -3.31 -3.82
C VAL A 210 13.76 -3.23 -2.38
N LYS A 211 14.97 -2.70 -2.18
CA LYS A 211 15.52 -2.48 -0.83
C LYS A 211 14.66 -1.52 -0.01
N TYR A 212 14.22 -0.40 -0.60
CA TYR A 212 13.33 0.54 0.05
C TYR A 212 11.96 -0.08 0.34
N MET A 213 11.36 -0.73 -0.65
CA MET A 213 10.03 -1.33 -0.56
C MET A 213 9.96 -2.43 0.50
N ARG A 214 10.98 -3.30 0.61
CA ARG A 214 11.10 -4.28 1.70
C ARG A 214 11.11 -3.62 3.07
N LYS A 215 11.90 -2.55 3.24
CA LYS A 215 11.98 -1.82 4.50
C LYS A 215 10.63 -1.23 4.89
N GLN A 216 9.94 -0.61 3.93
CA GLN A 216 8.62 -0.02 4.15
C GLN A 216 7.58 -1.09 4.47
N TRP A 217 7.55 -2.20 3.73
CA TRP A 217 6.66 -3.33 3.99
C TRP A 217 6.76 -3.77 5.46
N PHE A 218 7.96 -4.13 5.92
CA PHE A 218 8.13 -4.62 7.29
C PHE A 218 7.86 -3.55 8.36
N ALA A 219 8.10 -2.27 8.08
CA ALA A 219 7.71 -1.19 8.98
C ALA A 219 6.19 -1.13 9.12
N ARG A 220 5.45 -1.17 8.01
CA ARG A 220 3.98 -1.18 8.00
C ARG A 220 3.41 -2.38 8.71
N MET A 221 3.92 -3.58 8.47
CA MET A 221 3.43 -4.78 9.15
C MET A 221 3.56 -4.68 10.67
N ARG A 222 4.68 -4.16 11.19
CA ARG A 222 4.84 -3.91 12.64
C ARG A 222 3.86 -2.87 13.16
N GLU A 223 3.64 -1.79 12.42
CA GLU A 223 2.73 -0.71 12.85
C GLU A 223 1.27 -1.14 12.83
N LEU A 224 0.85 -1.93 11.83
CA LEU A 224 -0.49 -2.51 11.74
C LEU A 224 -0.75 -3.46 12.91
N GLU A 225 0.19 -4.35 13.23
CA GLU A 225 0.10 -5.23 14.40
C GLU A 225 -0.02 -4.44 15.71
N ASN A 226 0.85 -3.44 15.92
CA ASN A 226 0.81 -2.62 17.13
C ASN A 226 -0.51 -1.84 17.27
N SER A 227 -1.01 -1.30 16.15
CA SER A 227 -2.28 -0.56 16.12
C SER A 227 -3.46 -1.48 16.40
N TRP A 228 -3.43 -2.71 15.91
CA TRP A 228 -4.44 -3.72 16.19
C TRP A 228 -4.48 -4.10 17.67
N ILE A 229 -3.32 -4.38 18.28
CA ILE A 229 -3.21 -4.66 19.72
C ILE A 229 -3.73 -3.49 20.55
N LYS A 230 -3.38 -2.26 20.19
CA LYS A 230 -3.84 -1.06 20.91
C LYS A 230 -5.37 -0.93 20.88
N ARG A 231 -6.02 -1.17 19.73
CA ARG A 231 -7.48 -1.13 19.61
C ARG A 231 -8.19 -2.15 20.49
N GLN A 232 -7.54 -3.26 20.84
CA GLN A 232 -8.12 -4.25 21.75
C GLN A 232 -8.01 -3.87 23.24
N GLN A 233 -7.24 -2.82 23.57
CA GLN A 233 -7.05 -2.33 24.94
C GLN A 233 -7.97 -1.16 25.29
N GLU A 234 -8.60 -0.54 24.30
CA GLU A 234 -9.52 0.60 24.41
C GLU A 234 -10.97 0.13 24.49
#